data_AF-A0A7J9EYP0-F1
#
_entry.id   AF-A0A7J9EYP0-F1
#
_cell.length_a   1.000
_cell.length_b   1.000
_cell.length_c   1.000
_cell.angle_alpha   90.00
_cell.angle_beta   90.00
_cell.angle_gamma   90.00
#
_symmetry.space_group_name_H-M   'P 1'
#
loop_
_entity.id
_entity.type
_entity.pdbx_description
1 polymer ?
#
loop_
_entity_poly.entity_id
_entity_poly.type
_entity_poly.pdbx_seq_one_letter_code
_entity_poly.pdbx_strand_id
1 'polypeptide(L)'
;MASFHGNQTTSSTTTLPHSPIYHSIILAGPRLKPLQQIHARIIIAGLGRTRSLITKLLSFAYAAASPISYTRRLFFSIPKPDTFLFHSLITLTSKFSFPQESLLYYRRMLLANISSSNYTFSAVIKSSADLMAFSIGETIHCHVYICGYGLDAYVQAALVSFYAKSGRVMIARKVFDKMPDKTVVAWNSMISGYEQNGFGKEAIELFYLMQDLGVKPDSSTFVSLLSACAQVGAIGLGCWVHEYIARNCFDLNVVLGTALMNMYSRCGNVSKAREVFDSMEEKNIVAWTAMISGYGVHGHGSQAIELFNEMSFDGPRPNNVTFVAILSACAHAGLVDEGRQIFTTMKQEYGLVPSVEHQVCMVDMLGRAGHLNEAYQFVKNISPKEPAPAVWTAMLGACKMHKNFDLGVEVAEHLLSIEPENPGHYVMLSNIYALAGRMDRVEKVRNIMIRNRLKKEVGYSTIDVDHKVYLFSMGDKSHPETNQTYLYLDELMSRCREAGYIPASESVMHEVEEEEREYALRYHSEKLAIAFGLLKTGPGVAIRIVKNLRMCEDCHTAIKYISIIANREINVRDRLRFHHFKDGSCSCQDYW
;
A
#
# COMPACT_ATOMS: atom_id res chain seq x y z
N MET A 1 70.45 -45.51 22.74
CA MET A 1 71.62 -44.65 22.43
C MET A 1 71.59 -44.33 20.94
N ALA A 2 71.81 -43.06 20.59
CA ALA A 2 71.79 -42.40 19.26
C ALA A 2 70.39 -42.32 18.58
N SER A 3 69.61 -41.23 18.69
CA SER A 3 69.71 -39.85 18.11
C SER A 3 69.34 -39.75 16.63
N PHE A 4 68.23 -39.08 16.30
CA PHE A 4 68.16 -37.96 15.34
C PHE A 4 66.74 -37.33 15.31
N HIS A 5 66.72 -36.00 15.22
CA HIS A 5 65.55 -35.12 15.26
C HIS A 5 64.53 -35.32 14.13
N GLY A 6 63.24 -35.13 14.45
CA GLY A 6 62.16 -34.90 13.48
C GLY A 6 61.23 -33.80 14.00
N ASN A 7 61.30 -32.63 13.35
CA ASN A 7 60.51 -31.42 13.63
C ASN A 7 59.00 -31.67 13.50
N GLN A 8 58.24 -31.20 14.50
CA GLN A 8 56.82 -30.91 14.37
C GLN A 8 56.65 -29.58 13.63
N THR A 9 56.12 -29.61 12.40
CA THR A 9 55.65 -28.43 11.69
C THR A 9 54.19 -28.17 12.06
N THR A 10 53.98 -27.21 12.96
CA THR A 10 52.69 -26.53 13.15
C THR A 10 52.41 -25.67 11.92
N SER A 11 51.37 -26.01 11.14
CA SER A 11 50.87 -25.20 10.04
C SER A 11 50.10 -23.99 10.58
N SER A 12 50.81 -22.92 10.91
CA SER A 12 50.23 -21.60 11.14
C SER A 12 49.82 -20.99 9.80
N THR A 13 48.52 -20.85 9.57
CA THR A 13 47.94 -20.03 8.50
C THR A 13 48.29 -18.56 8.74
N THR A 14 49.41 -18.10 8.18
CA THR A 14 49.80 -16.70 8.16
C THR A 14 48.95 -15.94 7.14
N THR A 15 47.92 -15.24 7.61
CA THR A 15 47.25 -14.17 6.85
C THR A 15 48.25 -13.03 6.63
N LEU A 16 48.58 -12.72 5.37
CA LEU A 16 49.41 -11.57 5.00
C LEU A 16 48.87 -10.27 5.63
N PRO A 17 49.71 -9.41 6.24
CA PRO A 17 49.26 -8.15 6.79
C PRO A 17 48.86 -7.19 5.67
N HIS A 18 47.63 -6.69 5.70
CA HIS A 18 47.18 -5.66 4.77
C HIS A 18 48.06 -4.40 4.89
N SER A 19 48.31 -3.70 3.76
CA SER A 19 49.08 -2.45 3.73
C SER A 19 48.56 -1.44 4.79
N PRO A 20 49.42 -0.64 5.46
CA PRO A 20 49.01 0.40 6.42
C PRO A 20 47.95 1.36 5.86
N ILE A 21 47.97 1.61 4.55
CA ILE A 21 46.99 2.44 3.86
C ILE A 21 45.62 1.75 3.79
N TYR A 22 45.58 0.42 3.62
CA TYR A 22 44.33 -0.35 3.64
C TYR A 22 43.66 -0.29 5.03
N HIS A 23 44.44 -0.43 6.11
CA HIS A 23 43.94 -0.22 7.47
C HIS A 23 43.43 1.20 7.70
N SER A 24 44.11 2.20 7.14
CA SER A 24 43.66 3.60 7.21
C SER A 24 42.28 3.80 6.56
N ILE A 25 42.00 3.12 5.43
CA ILE A 25 40.67 3.14 4.77
C ILE A 25 39.60 2.53 5.69
N ILE A 26 39.91 1.43 6.38
CA ILE A 26 38.98 0.79 7.32
C ILE A 26 38.67 1.74 8.48
N LEU A 27 39.68 2.38 9.06
CA LEU A 27 39.51 3.33 10.17
C LEU A 27 38.72 4.58 9.75
N ALA A 28 38.88 5.04 8.51
CA ALA A 28 38.06 6.13 7.99
C ALA A 28 36.57 5.77 7.95
N GLY A 29 36.23 4.51 7.64
CA GLY A 29 34.85 4.07 7.53
C GLY A 29 34.06 4.87 6.49
N PRO A 30 32.72 4.96 6.59
CA PRO A 30 31.86 5.66 5.63
C PRO A 30 31.87 7.19 5.80
N ARG A 31 33.05 7.80 5.96
CA ARG A 31 33.21 9.25 6.16
C ARG A 31 33.94 9.86 4.97
N LEU A 32 33.24 10.70 4.20
CA LEU A 32 33.73 11.18 2.91
C LEU A 32 35.04 11.99 3.01
N LYS A 33 35.15 12.94 3.96
CA LYS A 33 36.34 13.78 4.13
C LYS A 33 37.61 12.95 4.46
N PRO A 34 37.60 12.04 5.46
CA PRO A 34 38.71 11.11 5.70
C PRO A 34 39.07 10.25 4.48
N LEU A 35 38.07 9.72 3.76
CA LEU A 35 38.32 8.92 2.56
C LEU A 35 39.01 9.73 1.45
N GLN A 36 38.62 10.99 1.25
CA GLN A 36 39.28 11.90 0.29
C GLN A 36 40.75 12.18 0.65
N GLN A 37 41.03 12.37 1.95
CA GLN A 37 42.41 12.55 2.42
C GLN A 37 43.27 11.31 2.17
N ILE A 38 42.72 10.12 2.43
CA ILE A 38 43.42 8.85 2.17
C ILE A 38 43.59 8.64 0.66
N HIS A 39 42.59 8.97 -0.16
CA HIS A 39 42.68 8.92 -1.60
C HIS A 39 43.81 9.81 -2.15
N ALA A 40 43.96 11.03 -1.62
CA ALA A 40 45.07 11.91 -1.98
C ALA A 40 46.43 11.27 -1.63
N ARG A 41 46.56 10.63 -0.46
CA ARG A 41 47.77 9.89 -0.08
C ARG A 41 48.06 8.70 -1.00
N ILE A 42 47.02 7.98 -1.44
CA ILE A 42 47.14 6.88 -2.40
C ILE A 42 47.71 7.40 -3.75
N ILE A 43 47.25 8.56 -4.21
CA ILE A 43 47.76 9.19 -5.44
C ILE A 43 49.22 9.59 -5.27
N ILE A 44 49.56 10.30 -4.19
CA ILE A 44 50.93 10.77 -3.91
C ILE A 44 51.90 9.59 -3.80
N ALA A 45 51.47 8.49 -3.16
CA ALA A 45 52.28 7.29 -3.00
C ALA A 45 52.41 6.44 -4.29
N GLY A 46 51.80 6.85 -5.41
CA GLY A 46 51.82 6.08 -6.66
C GLY A 46 50.99 4.78 -6.60
N LEU A 47 50.18 4.60 -5.55
CA LEU A 47 49.39 3.38 -5.30
C LEU A 47 47.98 3.44 -5.91
N GLY A 48 47.68 4.48 -6.70
CA GLY A 48 46.38 4.72 -7.34
C GLY A 48 45.91 3.68 -8.34
N ARG A 49 46.68 2.62 -8.60
CA ARG A 49 46.30 1.46 -9.42
C ARG A 49 46.01 0.20 -8.60
N THR A 50 46.16 0.27 -7.27
CA THR A 50 45.99 -0.89 -6.39
C THR A 50 44.52 -1.24 -6.24
N ARG A 51 44.10 -2.35 -6.85
CA ARG A 51 42.70 -2.80 -6.89
C ARG A 51 42.04 -2.88 -5.51
N SER A 52 42.69 -3.53 -4.55
CA SER A 52 42.13 -3.71 -3.19
C SER A 52 41.87 -2.39 -2.48
N LEU A 53 42.75 -1.38 -2.66
CA LEU A 53 42.59 -0.05 -2.11
C LEU A 53 41.44 0.70 -2.79
N ILE A 54 41.37 0.68 -4.12
CA ILE A 54 40.34 1.40 -4.90
C ILE A 54 38.95 0.82 -4.64
N THR A 55 38.78 -0.50 -4.69
CA THR A 55 37.47 -1.12 -4.43
C THR A 55 37.01 -0.86 -2.99
N LYS A 56 37.92 -0.93 -2.00
CA LYS A 56 37.57 -0.65 -0.61
C LYS A 56 37.22 0.83 -0.40
N LEU A 57 37.98 1.73 -0.98
CA LEU A 57 37.73 3.17 -0.98
C LEU A 57 36.36 3.50 -1.59
N LEU A 58 36.04 2.91 -2.76
CA LEU A 58 34.73 3.07 -3.40
C LEU A 58 33.60 2.47 -2.55
N SER A 59 33.81 1.32 -1.91
CA SER A 59 32.79 0.70 -1.05
C SER A 59 32.38 1.56 0.15
N PHE A 60 33.36 2.16 0.85
CA PHE A 60 33.06 3.08 1.94
C PHE A 60 32.60 4.44 1.45
N ALA A 61 33.08 4.89 0.29
CA ALA A 61 32.60 6.13 -0.31
C ALA A 61 31.12 6.02 -0.64
N TYR A 62 30.65 4.92 -1.25
CA TYR A 62 29.22 4.68 -1.50
C TYR A 62 28.36 4.57 -0.24
N ALA A 63 28.95 4.13 0.87
CA ALA A 63 28.29 4.08 2.17
C ALA A 63 28.26 5.44 2.90
N ALA A 64 28.96 6.47 2.40
CA ALA A 64 29.04 7.79 3.01
C ALA A 64 27.87 8.70 2.60
N ALA A 65 27.58 9.73 3.40
CA ALA A 65 26.63 10.77 3.04
C ALA A 65 27.11 11.54 1.78
N SER A 66 26.29 11.54 0.72
CA SER A 66 26.52 12.22 -0.57
C SER A 66 27.69 11.67 -1.43
N PRO A 67 27.60 10.42 -1.92
CA PRO A 67 28.74 9.72 -2.50
C PRO A 67 28.92 9.95 -4.01
N ILE A 68 27.86 10.34 -4.72
CA ILE A 68 27.75 10.17 -6.19
C ILE A 68 28.83 10.94 -6.95
N SER A 69 29.04 12.23 -6.65
CA SER A 69 29.97 13.06 -7.41
C SER A 69 31.43 12.61 -7.24
N TYR A 70 31.81 12.23 -6.02
CA TYR A 70 33.15 11.75 -5.70
C TYR A 70 33.42 10.35 -6.27
N THR A 71 32.48 9.42 -6.07
CA THR A 71 32.61 8.03 -6.55
C THR A 71 32.65 7.96 -8.08
N ARG A 72 31.85 8.75 -8.80
CA ARG A 72 31.90 8.83 -10.27
C ARG A 72 33.24 9.37 -10.77
N ARG A 73 33.75 10.45 -10.18
CA ARG A 73 35.07 11.00 -10.54
C ARG A 73 36.19 9.99 -10.29
N LEU A 74 36.15 9.32 -9.14
CA LEU A 74 37.11 8.27 -8.79
C LEU A 74 37.04 7.13 -9.80
N PHE A 75 35.85 6.64 -10.15
CA PHE A 75 35.70 5.60 -11.16
C PHE A 75 36.25 6.02 -12.53
N PHE A 76 35.95 7.23 -13.01
CA PHE A 76 36.44 7.73 -14.30
C PHE A 76 37.94 8.00 -14.33
N SER A 77 38.59 8.14 -13.16
CA SER A 77 40.05 8.23 -13.08
C SER A 77 40.76 6.89 -13.31
N ILE A 78 40.02 5.77 -13.36
CA ILE A 78 40.58 4.43 -13.54
C ILE A 78 40.68 4.12 -15.05
N PRO A 79 41.89 3.99 -15.63
CA PRO A 79 42.06 3.89 -17.07
C PRO A 79 41.64 2.54 -17.67
N LYS A 80 41.65 1.45 -16.88
CA LYS A 80 41.22 0.10 -17.29
C LYS A 80 40.51 -0.62 -16.14
N PRO A 81 39.21 -0.36 -15.92
CA PRO A 81 38.43 -1.10 -14.93
C PRO A 81 38.30 -2.57 -15.34
N ASP A 82 38.51 -3.49 -14.39
CA ASP A 82 38.41 -4.93 -14.61
C ASP A 82 37.03 -5.49 -14.23
N THR A 83 36.81 -6.76 -14.55
CA THR A 83 35.54 -7.48 -14.29
C THR A 83 35.09 -7.36 -12.84
N PHE A 84 36.02 -7.53 -11.89
CA PHE A 84 35.70 -7.51 -10.46
C PHE A 84 35.30 -6.12 -9.98
N LEU A 85 35.97 -5.07 -10.46
CA LEU A 85 35.60 -3.70 -10.10
C LEU A 85 34.18 -3.39 -10.58
N PHE A 86 33.83 -3.74 -11.82
CA PHE A 86 32.47 -3.56 -12.33
C PHE A 86 31.45 -4.34 -11.52
N HIS A 87 31.68 -5.64 -11.29
CA HIS A 87 30.77 -6.48 -10.49
C HIS A 87 30.59 -5.91 -9.08
N SER A 88 31.67 -5.48 -8.43
CA SER A 88 31.63 -4.88 -7.09
C SER A 88 30.84 -3.57 -7.10
N LEU A 89 31.07 -2.68 -8.07
CA LEU A 89 30.38 -1.39 -8.11
C LEU A 89 28.90 -1.52 -8.43
N ILE A 90 28.54 -2.38 -9.38
CA ILE A 90 27.14 -2.64 -9.75
C ILE A 90 26.38 -3.23 -8.55
N THR A 91 26.96 -4.21 -7.85
CA THR A 91 26.33 -4.80 -6.65
C THR A 91 26.27 -3.81 -5.49
N LEU A 92 27.31 -3.02 -5.25
CA LEU A 92 27.33 -1.98 -4.21
C LEU A 92 26.31 -0.87 -4.48
N THR A 93 26.26 -0.34 -5.70
CA THR A 93 25.30 0.71 -6.08
C THR A 93 23.86 0.21 -5.99
N SER A 94 23.59 -1.04 -6.38
CA SER A 94 22.28 -1.68 -6.19
C SER A 94 21.95 -1.94 -4.71
N LYS A 95 22.95 -2.23 -3.86
CA LYS A 95 22.79 -2.41 -2.41
C LYS A 95 22.49 -1.10 -1.67
N PHE A 96 23.17 -0.01 -2.02
CA PHE A 96 23.00 1.30 -1.41
C PHE A 96 21.93 2.18 -2.12
N SER A 97 21.04 1.56 -2.91
CA SER A 97 19.91 2.23 -3.56
C SER A 97 20.31 3.38 -4.50
N PHE A 98 21.39 3.20 -5.27
CA PHE A 98 21.79 4.07 -6.39
C PHE A 98 21.55 3.38 -7.74
N PRO A 99 20.29 3.13 -8.14
CA PRO A 99 19.98 2.30 -9.29
C PRO A 99 20.45 2.90 -10.63
N GLN A 100 20.52 4.23 -10.74
CA GLN A 100 21.02 4.90 -11.95
C GLN A 100 22.52 4.63 -12.17
N GLU A 101 23.32 4.64 -11.11
CA GLU A 101 24.76 4.37 -11.18
C GLU A 101 25.02 2.90 -11.52
N SER A 102 24.22 1.98 -10.96
CA SER A 102 24.26 0.55 -11.28
C SER A 102 24.09 0.31 -12.79
N LEU A 103 23.07 0.92 -13.40
CA LEU A 103 22.82 0.81 -14.85
C LEU A 103 23.90 1.52 -15.68
N LEU A 104 24.45 2.64 -15.21
CA LEU A 104 25.55 3.34 -15.87
C LEU A 104 26.82 2.47 -15.93
N TYR A 105 27.18 1.84 -14.81
CA TYR A 105 28.35 0.96 -14.75
C TYR A 105 28.15 -0.29 -15.58
N TYR A 106 26.95 -0.85 -15.58
CA TYR A 106 26.61 -1.96 -16.46
C TYR A 106 26.77 -1.59 -17.95
N ARG A 107 26.23 -0.44 -18.38
CA ARG A 107 26.41 0.03 -19.77
C ARG A 107 27.89 0.18 -20.13
N ARG A 108 28.71 0.71 -19.22
CA ARG A 108 30.17 0.83 -19.44
C ARG A 108 30.88 -0.51 -19.49
N MET A 109 30.46 -1.46 -18.67
CA MET A 109 30.99 -2.83 -18.68
C MET A 109 30.73 -3.51 -20.03
N LEU A 110 29.53 -3.31 -20.60
CA LEU A 110 29.19 -3.80 -21.95
C LEU A 110 30.04 -3.13 -23.04
N LEU A 111 30.22 -1.81 -22.97
CA LEU A 111 31.09 -1.08 -23.92
C LEU A 111 32.56 -1.50 -23.84
N ALA A 112 33.00 -2.02 -22.69
CA ALA A 112 34.34 -2.56 -22.49
C ALA A 112 34.46 -4.05 -22.89
N ASN A 113 33.40 -4.66 -23.43
CA ASN A 113 33.32 -6.09 -23.78
C ASN A 113 33.67 -7.03 -22.61
N ILE A 114 33.26 -6.67 -21.39
CA ILE A 114 33.49 -7.46 -20.18
C ILE A 114 32.26 -8.34 -19.89
N SER A 115 32.49 -9.62 -19.61
CA SER A 115 31.44 -10.62 -19.36
C SER A 115 30.64 -10.35 -18.08
N SER A 116 29.31 -10.47 -18.18
CA SER A 116 28.39 -10.36 -17.05
C SER A 116 28.32 -11.63 -16.22
N SER A 117 28.10 -11.48 -14.92
CA SER A 117 27.81 -12.59 -13.99
C SER A 117 26.35 -12.57 -13.55
N ASN A 118 25.88 -13.67 -12.95
CA ASN A 118 24.56 -13.73 -12.32
C ASN A 118 24.37 -12.60 -11.29
N TYR A 119 25.35 -12.30 -10.44
CA TYR A 119 25.30 -11.18 -9.49
C TYR A 119 25.15 -9.82 -10.18
N THR A 120 25.82 -9.62 -11.33
CA THR A 120 25.65 -8.41 -12.15
C THR A 120 24.21 -8.30 -12.61
N PHE A 121 23.67 -9.37 -13.23
CA PHE A 121 22.31 -9.40 -13.74
C PHE A 121 21.27 -9.15 -12.65
N SER A 122 21.31 -9.87 -11.53
CA SER A 122 20.39 -9.65 -10.41
C SER A 122 20.43 -8.20 -9.91
N ALA A 123 21.62 -7.59 -9.81
CA ALA A 123 21.77 -6.21 -9.35
C ALA A 123 21.19 -5.19 -10.34
N VAL A 124 21.41 -5.34 -11.65
CA VAL A 124 20.90 -4.40 -12.66
C VAL A 124 19.40 -4.58 -12.95
N ILE A 125 18.89 -5.80 -12.82
CA ILE A 125 17.45 -6.09 -12.89
C ILE A 125 16.75 -5.42 -11.70
N LYS A 126 17.28 -5.58 -10.49
CA LYS A 126 16.78 -4.86 -9.29
C LYS A 126 16.80 -3.35 -9.51
N SER A 127 17.90 -2.79 -10.01
CA SER A 127 18.00 -1.36 -10.30
C SER A 127 17.01 -0.88 -11.36
N SER A 128 16.73 -1.71 -12.37
CA SER A 128 15.69 -1.42 -13.37
C SER A 128 14.30 -1.42 -12.75
N ALA A 129 14.03 -2.35 -11.82
CA ALA A 129 12.77 -2.42 -11.08
C ALA A 129 12.56 -1.19 -10.19
N ASP A 130 13.59 -0.80 -9.44
CA ASP A 130 13.54 0.36 -8.54
C ASP A 130 13.37 1.69 -9.30
N LEU A 131 13.77 1.75 -10.58
CA LEU A 131 13.56 2.90 -11.47
C LEU A 131 12.29 2.79 -12.32
N MET A 132 11.55 1.69 -12.23
CA MET A 132 10.44 1.38 -13.15
C MET A 132 10.85 1.47 -14.63
N ALA A 133 12.12 1.20 -14.94
CA ALA A 133 12.71 1.33 -16.26
C ALA A 133 12.42 0.08 -17.11
N PHE A 134 11.17 -0.07 -17.54
CA PHE A 134 10.65 -1.28 -18.17
C PHE A 134 11.45 -1.71 -19.42
N SER A 135 11.69 -0.79 -20.36
CA SER A 135 12.40 -1.07 -21.62
C SER A 135 13.85 -1.53 -21.41
N ILE A 136 14.53 -0.94 -20.42
CA ILE A 136 15.90 -1.32 -20.05
C ILE A 136 15.89 -2.72 -19.43
N GLY A 137 14.94 -3.00 -18.53
CA GLY A 137 14.82 -4.32 -17.91
C GLY A 137 14.51 -5.43 -18.92
N GLU A 138 13.67 -5.19 -19.94
CA GLU A 138 13.45 -6.16 -21.03
C GLU A 138 14.72 -6.43 -21.84
N THR A 139 15.48 -5.39 -22.14
CA THR A 139 16.76 -5.54 -22.85
C THR A 139 17.76 -6.37 -22.03
N ILE A 140 17.81 -6.13 -20.71
CA ILE A 140 18.64 -6.90 -19.78
C ILE A 140 18.17 -8.35 -19.71
N HIS A 141 16.86 -8.60 -19.67
CA HIS A 141 16.29 -9.94 -19.67
C HIS A 141 16.68 -10.72 -20.94
N CYS A 142 16.63 -10.10 -22.13
CA CYS A 142 17.15 -10.73 -23.34
C CYS A 142 18.65 -11.08 -23.21
N HIS A 143 19.45 -10.15 -22.65
CA HIS A 143 20.88 -10.37 -22.46
C HIS A 143 21.21 -11.50 -21.47
N VAL A 144 20.39 -11.69 -20.43
CA VAL A 144 20.47 -12.83 -19.49
C VAL A 144 20.41 -14.16 -20.24
N TYR A 145 19.47 -14.31 -21.17
CA TYR A 145 19.31 -15.55 -21.95
C TYR A 145 20.47 -15.74 -22.93
N ILE A 146 20.88 -14.68 -23.63
CA ILE A 146 22.02 -14.72 -24.55
C ILE A 146 23.31 -15.16 -23.83
N CYS A 147 23.51 -14.71 -22.59
CA CYS A 147 24.67 -15.07 -21.77
C CYS A 147 24.54 -16.43 -21.05
N GLY A 148 23.45 -17.18 -21.26
CA GLY A 148 23.26 -18.50 -20.64
C GLY A 148 22.81 -18.48 -19.17
N TYR A 149 22.40 -17.33 -18.62
CA TYR A 149 21.89 -17.21 -17.25
C TYR A 149 20.37 -17.36 -17.15
N GLY A 150 19.71 -17.79 -18.22
CA GLY A 150 18.25 -17.94 -18.29
C GLY A 150 17.67 -18.97 -17.31
N LEU A 151 18.47 -19.85 -16.73
CA LEU A 151 18.02 -20.83 -15.72
C LEU A 151 18.60 -20.57 -14.32
N ASP A 152 19.38 -19.50 -14.13
CA ASP A 152 19.94 -19.16 -12.83
C ASP A 152 18.83 -18.70 -11.87
N ALA A 153 18.71 -19.38 -10.73
CA ALA A 153 17.61 -19.17 -9.78
C ALA A 153 17.58 -17.75 -9.19
N TYR A 154 18.74 -17.12 -8.97
CA TYR A 154 18.82 -15.76 -8.42
C TYR A 154 18.48 -14.70 -9.47
N VAL A 155 18.87 -14.94 -10.73
CA VAL A 155 18.50 -14.05 -11.85
C VAL A 155 17.01 -14.17 -12.14
N GLN A 156 16.47 -15.39 -12.17
CA GLN A 156 15.03 -15.63 -12.35
C GLN A 156 14.19 -15.00 -11.23
N ALA A 157 14.58 -15.15 -9.97
CA ALA A 157 13.90 -14.48 -8.85
C ALA A 157 13.92 -12.94 -8.99
N ALA A 158 15.05 -12.37 -9.43
CA ALA A 158 15.15 -10.94 -9.70
C ALA A 158 14.23 -10.50 -10.85
N LEU A 159 14.09 -11.32 -11.92
CA LEU A 159 13.17 -11.06 -13.03
C LEU A 159 11.71 -11.09 -12.58
N VAL A 160 11.33 -12.05 -11.73
CA VAL A 160 9.98 -12.10 -11.13
C VAL A 160 9.69 -10.79 -10.39
N SER A 161 10.59 -10.36 -9.51
CA SER A 161 10.47 -9.10 -8.78
C SER A 161 10.38 -7.87 -9.72
N PHE A 162 11.19 -7.84 -10.77
CA PHE A 162 11.18 -6.75 -11.77
C PHE A 162 9.84 -6.63 -12.48
N TYR A 163 9.32 -7.73 -13.02
CA TYR A 163 8.05 -7.70 -13.73
C TYR A 163 6.88 -7.38 -12.80
N ALA A 164 6.90 -7.89 -11.56
CA ALA A 164 5.89 -7.58 -10.55
C ALA A 164 5.87 -6.09 -10.18
N LYS A 165 7.03 -5.50 -9.86
CA LYS A 165 7.16 -4.06 -9.56
C LYS A 165 6.81 -3.16 -10.75
N SER A 166 6.93 -3.68 -11.98
CA SER A 166 6.58 -2.95 -13.21
C SER A 166 5.09 -3.08 -13.59
N GLY A 167 4.24 -3.65 -12.73
CA GLY A 167 2.82 -3.84 -13.02
C GLY A 167 2.52 -4.97 -14.03
N ARG A 168 3.52 -5.78 -14.40
CA ARG A 168 3.40 -6.87 -15.37
C ARG A 168 3.33 -8.23 -14.67
N VAL A 169 2.43 -8.35 -13.70
CA VAL A 169 2.28 -9.53 -12.83
C VAL A 169 2.11 -10.83 -13.62
N MET A 170 1.37 -10.81 -14.73
CA MET A 170 1.18 -12.01 -15.55
C MET A 170 2.49 -12.48 -16.22
N ILE A 171 3.40 -11.56 -16.55
CA ILE A 171 4.74 -11.92 -17.04
C ILE A 171 5.58 -12.46 -15.89
N ALA A 172 5.53 -11.79 -14.73
CA ALA A 172 6.20 -12.27 -13.52
C ALA A 172 5.79 -13.71 -13.18
N ARG A 173 4.49 -14.02 -13.28
CA ARG A 173 3.96 -15.36 -13.05
C ARG A 173 4.50 -16.40 -14.03
N LYS A 174 4.55 -16.06 -15.32
CA LYS A 174 5.14 -16.95 -16.35
C LYS A 174 6.61 -17.25 -16.10
N VAL A 175 7.38 -16.24 -15.66
CA VAL A 175 8.79 -16.40 -15.28
C VAL A 175 8.88 -17.33 -14.08
N PHE A 176 8.10 -17.07 -13.03
CA PHE A 176 8.03 -17.88 -11.81
C PHE A 176 7.69 -19.35 -12.11
N ASP A 177 6.66 -19.62 -12.91
CA ASP A 177 6.21 -20.98 -13.22
C ASP A 177 7.31 -21.79 -13.92
N LYS A 178 8.05 -21.16 -14.84
CA LYS A 178 9.15 -21.77 -15.58
C LYS A 178 10.42 -21.98 -14.78
N MET A 179 10.52 -21.46 -13.56
CA MET A 179 11.68 -21.71 -12.71
C MET A 179 11.76 -23.19 -12.34
N PRO A 180 12.89 -23.87 -12.62
CA PRO A 180 13.08 -25.27 -12.25
C PRO A 180 13.07 -25.45 -10.73
N ASP A 181 13.83 -24.61 -10.03
CA ASP A 181 13.89 -24.55 -8.57
C ASP A 181 13.44 -23.17 -8.08
N LYS A 182 12.31 -23.15 -7.37
CA LYS A 182 11.73 -21.92 -6.82
C LYS A 182 12.28 -21.69 -5.41
N THR A 183 13.22 -20.77 -5.28
CA THR A 183 13.75 -20.33 -3.98
C THR A 183 12.69 -19.60 -3.16
N VAL A 184 12.82 -19.56 -1.84
CA VAL A 184 11.94 -18.76 -0.94
C VAL A 184 11.85 -17.30 -1.40
N VAL A 185 12.96 -16.74 -1.91
CA VAL A 185 13.00 -15.38 -2.48
C VAL A 185 12.08 -15.24 -3.71
N ALA A 186 12.03 -16.25 -4.58
CA ALA A 186 11.13 -16.24 -5.74
C ALA A 186 9.65 -16.32 -5.31
N TRP A 187 9.32 -17.18 -4.33
CA TRP A 187 7.99 -17.26 -3.74
C TRP A 187 7.57 -15.92 -3.14
N ASN A 188 8.41 -15.34 -2.29
CA ASN A 188 8.17 -14.02 -1.68
C ASN A 188 8.00 -12.91 -2.73
N SER A 189 8.83 -12.93 -3.78
CA SER A 189 8.74 -11.96 -4.88
C SER A 189 7.41 -12.06 -5.62
N MET A 190 6.90 -13.27 -5.83
CA MET A 190 5.64 -13.48 -6.53
C MET A 190 4.42 -13.20 -5.62
N ILE A 191 4.43 -13.62 -4.36
CA ILE A 191 3.36 -13.33 -3.37
C ILE A 191 3.27 -11.81 -3.15
N SER A 192 4.39 -11.14 -2.88
CA SER A 192 4.44 -9.69 -2.76
C SER A 192 4.04 -9.00 -4.07
N GLY A 193 4.40 -9.58 -5.21
CA GLY A 193 4.05 -9.06 -6.52
C GLY A 193 2.56 -9.07 -6.80
N TYR A 194 1.87 -10.16 -6.43
CA TYR A 194 0.40 -10.22 -6.49
C TYR A 194 -0.23 -9.19 -5.56
N GLU A 195 0.20 -9.15 -4.29
CA GLU A 195 -0.31 -8.23 -3.28
C GLU A 195 -0.17 -6.76 -3.71
N GLN A 196 1.02 -6.32 -4.13
CA GLN A 196 1.27 -4.92 -4.51
C GLN A 196 0.45 -4.47 -5.74
N ASN A 197 -0.06 -5.41 -6.53
CA ASN A 197 -0.86 -5.15 -7.71
C ASN A 197 -2.36 -5.39 -7.49
N GLY A 198 -2.79 -5.56 -6.24
CA GLY A 198 -4.21 -5.71 -5.86
C GLY A 198 -4.78 -7.12 -6.05
N PHE A 199 -3.93 -8.11 -6.33
CA PHE A 199 -4.29 -9.52 -6.48
C PHE A 199 -4.13 -10.27 -5.16
N GLY A 200 -4.72 -9.75 -4.08
CA GLY A 200 -4.56 -10.30 -2.73
C GLY A 200 -5.05 -11.76 -2.60
N LYS A 201 -6.07 -12.15 -3.37
CA LYS A 201 -6.57 -13.53 -3.39
C LYS A 201 -5.54 -14.49 -3.99
N GLU A 202 -4.98 -14.15 -5.13
CA GLU A 202 -3.95 -14.92 -5.83
C GLU A 202 -2.66 -15.02 -5.00
N ALA A 203 -2.34 -13.98 -4.21
CA ALA A 203 -1.24 -14.01 -3.26
C ALA A 203 -1.46 -15.08 -2.16
N ILE A 204 -2.68 -15.17 -1.62
CA ILE A 204 -3.07 -16.17 -0.61
C ILE A 204 -3.08 -17.59 -1.21
N GLU A 205 -3.65 -17.77 -2.40
CA GLU A 205 -3.65 -19.06 -3.11
C GLU A 205 -2.21 -19.55 -3.37
N LEU A 206 -1.32 -18.63 -3.75
CA LEU A 206 0.09 -18.96 -3.95
C LEU A 206 0.80 -19.33 -2.65
N PHE A 207 0.44 -18.70 -1.53
CA PHE A 207 0.95 -19.08 -0.22
C PHE A 207 0.53 -20.51 0.18
N TYR A 208 -0.72 -20.90 -0.04
CA TYR A 208 -1.13 -22.28 0.23
C TYR A 208 -0.34 -23.28 -0.63
N LEU A 209 -0.13 -22.98 -1.92
CA LEU A 209 0.72 -23.80 -2.78
C LEU A 209 2.17 -23.89 -2.27
N MET A 210 2.72 -22.80 -1.74
CA MET A 210 4.05 -22.80 -1.12
C MET A 210 4.12 -23.80 0.06
N GLN A 211 3.08 -23.83 0.89
CA GLN A 211 2.98 -24.74 2.03
C GLN A 211 2.79 -26.20 1.60
N ASP A 212 1.92 -26.46 0.61
CA ASP A 212 1.64 -27.80 0.08
C ASP A 212 2.89 -28.45 -0.51
N LEU A 213 3.78 -27.64 -1.08
CA LEU A 213 5.09 -28.06 -1.60
C LEU A 213 6.18 -28.14 -0.52
N GLY A 214 5.83 -27.94 0.76
CA GLY A 214 6.75 -28.04 1.89
C GLY A 214 7.77 -26.90 2.00
N VAL A 215 7.58 -25.80 1.27
CA VAL A 215 8.48 -24.65 1.32
C VAL A 215 8.15 -23.81 2.55
N LYS A 216 9.11 -23.67 3.47
CA LYS A 216 8.89 -22.94 4.73
C LYS A 216 8.81 -21.42 4.49
N PRO A 217 7.74 -20.76 4.96
CA PRO A 217 7.63 -19.30 4.92
C PRO A 217 8.61 -18.63 5.88
N ASP A 218 9.03 -17.41 5.53
CA ASP A 218 9.86 -16.55 6.37
C ASP A 218 9.12 -15.26 6.75
N SER A 219 9.77 -14.36 7.50
CA SER A 219 9.19 -13.09 7.92
C SER A 219 8.73 -12.22 6.73
N SER A 220 9.42 -12.30 5.60
CA SER A 220 9.03 -11.54 4.40
C SER A 220 7.78 -12.13 3.77
N THR A 221 7.64 -13.47 3.76
CA THR A 221 6.40 -14.14 3.36
C THR A 221 5.22 -13.64 4.19
N PHE A 222 5.37 -13.59 5.51
CA PHE A 222 4.27 -13.18 6.40
C PHE A 222 3.89 -11.72 6.25
N VAL A 223 4.83 -10.80 6.05
CA VAL A 223 4.51 -9.38 5.80
C VAL A 223 3.64 -9.24 4.55
N SER A 224 4.02 -9.88 3.44
CA SER A 224 3.22 -9.85 2.21
C SER A 224 1.87 -10.54 2.38
N LEU A 225 1.84 -11.68 3.08
CA LEU A 225 0.60 -12.42 3.31
C LEU A 225 -0.39 -11.67 4.21
N LEU A 226 0.10 -11.02 5.27
CA LEU A 226 -0.72 -10.20 6.17
C LEU A 226 -1.30 -9.00 5.42
N SER A 227 -0.51 -8.37 4.54
CA SER A 227 -1.01 -7.29 3.67
C SER A 227 -2.09 -7.80 2.70
N ALA A 228 -1.88 -8.97 2.08
CA ALA A 228 -2.88 -9.61 1.24
C ALA A 228 -4.18 -9.94 2.00
N CYS A 229 -4.08 -10.46 3.23
CA CYS A 229 -5.22 -10.67 4.13
C CYS A 229 -5.94 -9.35 4.42
N ALA A 230 -5.17 -8.27 4.68
CA ALA A 230 -5.70 -6.93 4.87
C ALA A 230 -6.44 -6.43 3.62
N GLN A 231 -6.02 -6.78 2.41
CA GLN A 231 -6.70 -6.37 1.17
C GLN A 231 -8.07 -7.06 1.02
N VAL A 232 -8.13 -8.38 1.21
CA VAL A 232 -9.36 -9.18 1.00
C VAL A 232 -10.25 -9.31 2.23
N GLY A 233 -9.77 -8.89 3.41
CA GLY A 233 -10.49 -9.04 4.68
C GLY A 233 -10.40 -10.44 5.31
N ALA A 234 -9.36 -11.22 5.00
CA ALA A 234 -9.20 -12.61 5.43
C ALA A 234 -8.70 -12.73 6.88
N ILE A 235 -9.56 -12.41 7.85
CA ILE A 235 -9.21 -12.38 9.28
C ILE A 235 -8.78 -13.74 9.82
N GLY A 236 -9.37 -14.84 9.32
CA GLY A 236 -9.09 -16.19 9.78
C GLY A 236 -7.64 -16.58 9.49
N LEU A 237 -7.20 -16.38 8.24
CA LEU A 237 -5.81 -16.61 7.84
C LEU A 237 -4.85 -15.67 8.58
N GLY A 238 -5.22 -14.39 8.74
CA GLY A 238 -4.42 -13.44 9.51
C GLY A 238 -4.21 -13.85 10.97
N CYS A 239 -5.24 -14.40 11.62
CA CYS A 239 -5.12 -14.95 12.98
C CYS A 239 -4.22 -16.18 13.01
N TRP A 240 -4.35 -17.08 12.04
CA TRP A 240 -3.47 -18.24 11.91
C TRP A 240 -2.00 -17.83 11.74
N VAL A 241 -1.73 -16.81 10.91
CA VAL A 241 -0.37 -16.27 10.73
C VAL A 241 0.17 -15.69 12.04
N HIS A 242 -0.63 -14.91 12.77
CA HIS A 242 -0.22 -14.35 14.05
C HIS A 242 0.15 -15.46 15.05
N GLU A 243 -0.67 -16.50 15.14
CA GLU A 243 -0.40 -17.64 16.00
C GLU A 243 0.83 -18.44 15.55
N TYR A 244 1.02 -18.60 14.24
CA TYR A 244 2.21 -19.25 13.67
C TYR A 244 3.50 -18.48 14.04
N ILE A 245 3.48 -17.14 13.92
CA ILE A 245 4.60 -16.26 14.30
C ILE A 245 4.97 -16.49 15.77
N ALA A 246 3.96 -16.48 16.65
CA ALA A 246 4.15 -16.68 18.10
C ALA A 246 4.69 -18.09 18.42
N ARG A 247 4.10 -19.15 17.85
CA ARG A 247 4.50 -20.55 18.09
C ARG A 247 5.92 -20.87 17.60
N ASN A 248 6.37 -20.21 16.53
CA ASN A 248 7.70 -20.44 15.95
C ASN A 248 8.74 -19.41 16.42
N CYS A 249 8.43 -18.63 17.46
CA CYS A 249 9.33 -17.64 18.07
C CYS A 249 9.94 -16.65 17.07
N PHE A 250 9.14 -16.18 16.11
CA PHE A 250 9.56 -15.07 15.25
C PHE A 250 9.59 -13.77 16.05
N ASP A 251 10.69 -13.03 15.97
CA ASP A 251 10.81 -11.72 16.59
C ASP A 251 9.77 -10.76 15.99
N LEU A 252 8.91 -10.20 16.85
CA LEU A 252 7.91 -9.20 16.47
C LEU A 252 8.59 -7.83 16.31
N ASN A 253 9.47 -7.75 15.31
CA ASN A 253 10.10 -6.49 14.94
C ASN A 253 9.06 -5.49 14.39
N VAL A 254 9.47 -4.23 14.26
CA VAL A 254 8.60 -3.14 13.80
C VAL A 254 7.88 -3.46 12.48
N VAL A 255 8.53 -4.16 11.54
CA VAL A 255 7.95 -4.48 10.23
C VAL A 255 6.81 -5.48 10.39
N LEU A 256 7.05 -6.58 11.11
CA LEU A 256 6.06 -7.63 11.30
C LEU A 256 4.91 -7.19 12.21
N GLY A 257 5.22 -6.45 13.29
CA GLY A 257 4.23 -5.85 14.18
C GLY A 257 3.30 -4.88 13.45
N THR A 258 3.86 -3.96 12.65
CA THR A 258 3.05 -3.03 11.85
C THR A 258 2.18 -3.78 10.83
N ALA A 259 2.69 -4.86 10.22
CA ALA A 259 1.91 -5.68 9.28
C ALA A 259 0.73 -6.39 9.97
N LEU A 260 0.92 -6.94 11.17
CA LEU A 260 -0.14 -7.55 11.97
C LEU A 260 -1.19 -6.52 12.41
N MET A 261 -0.75 -5.35 12.89
CA MET A 261 -1.65 -4.25 13.25
C MET A 261 -2.52 -3.83 12.06
N ASN A 262 -1.89 -3.60 10.90
CA ASN A 262 -2.59 -3.22 9.68
C ASN A 262 -3.59 -4.30 9.24
N MET A 263 -3.19 -5.58 9.30
CA MET A 263 -4.07 -6.71 8.99
C MET A 263 -5.30 -6.72 9.90
N TYR A 264 -5.12 -6.64 11.22
CA TYR A 264 -6.23 -6.67 12.18
C TYR A 264 -7.17 -5.48 12.00
N SER A 265 -6.62 -4.27 11.90
CA SER A 265 -7.37 -3.04 11.64
C SER A 265 -8.18 -3.17 10.34
N ARG A 266 -7.53 -3.49 9.21
CA ARG A 266 -8.17 -3.66 7.91
C ARG A 266 -9.09 -4.87 7.80
N CYS A 267 -9.11 -5.77 8.78
CA CYS A 267 -10.06 -6.89 8.88
C CYS A 267 -11.19 -6.64 9.88
N GLY A 268 -11.33 -5.43 10.42
CA GLY A 268 -12.45 -5.08 11.30
C GLY A 268 -12.19 -5.30 12.79
N ASN A 269 -10.95 -5.56 13.21
CA ASN A 269 -10.62 -5.83 14.62
C ASN A 269 -9.52 -4.89 15.12
N VAL A 270 -9.88 -3.63 15.31
CA VAL A 270 -8.98 -2.58 15.80
C VAL A 270 -8.50 -2.83 17.24
N SER A 271 -9.28 -3.53 18.07
CA SER A 271 -8.89 -3.90 19.43
C SER A 271 -7.68 -4.85 19.42
N LYS A 272 -7.70 -5.90 18.59
CA LYS A 272 -6.51 -6.77 18.43
C LYS A 272 -5.34 -6.03 17.79
N ALA A 273 -5.59 -5.07 16.90
CA ALA A 273 -4.52 -4.22 16.39
C ALA A 273 -3.86 -3.42 17.52
N ARG A 274 -4.64 -2.91 18.47
CA ARG A 274 -4.14 -2.22 19.67
C ARG A 274 -3.35 -3.16 20.59
N GLU A 275 -3.83 -4.38 20.82
CA GLU A 275 -3.09 -5.40 21.60
C GLU A 275 -1.71 -5.68 20.99
N VAL A 276 -1.64 -5.86 19.67
CA VAL A 276 -0.36 -6.05 18.95
C VAL A 276 0.52 -4.82 19.13
N PHE A 277 -0.02 -3.61 18.93
CA PHE A 277 0.72 -2.37 19.15
C PHE A 277 1.32 -2.33 20.57
N ASP A 278 0.52 -2.52 21.60
CA ASP A 278 0.97 -2.45 22.99
C ASP A 278 2.07 -3.48 23.29
N SER A 279 1.99 -4.68 22.71
CA SER A 279 2.98 -5.75 22.86
C SER A 279 4.33 -5.52 22.19
N MET A 280 4.45 -4.54 21.27
CA MET A 280 5.72 -4.26 20.57
C MET A 280 6.73 -3.58 21.50
N GLU A 281 7.93 -4.13 21.60
CA GLU A 281 9.03 -3.55 22.40
C GLU A 281 9.49 -2.19 21.86
N GLU A 282 9.74 -2.11 20.55
CA GLU A 282 10.11 -0.88 19.87
C GLU A 282 8.98 -0.42 18.93
N LYS A 283 8.62 0.87 19.02
CA LYS A 283 7.57 1.49 18.21
C LYS A 283 8.14 2.71 17.50
N ASN A 284 8.29 2.64 16.18
CA ASN A 284 8.69 3.80 15.39
C ASN A 284 7.47 4.63 14.96
N ILE A 285 7.73 5.78 14.33
CA ILE A 285 6.69 6.69 13.83
C ILE A 285 5.65 6.03 12.92
N VAL A 286 6.04 4.96 12.21
CA VAL A 286 5.14 4.22 11.30
C VAL A 286 4.12 3.43 12.12
N ALA A 287 4.54 2.71 13.16
CA ALA A 287 3.64 1.95 14.03
C ALA A 287 2.62 2.86 14.74
N TRP A 288 3.07 3.97 15.32
CA TRP A 288 2.19 4.96 15.97
C TRP A 288 1.17 5.55 14.99
N THR A 289 1.64 6.03 13.83
CA THR A 289 0.77 6.60 12.80
C THR A 289 -0.24 5.57 12.27
N ALA A 290 0.17 4.31 12.09
CA ALA A 290 -0.71 3.24 11.63
C ALA A 290 -1.85 2.96 12.64
N MET A 291 -1.56 2.98 13.94
CA MET A 291 -2.57 2.76 14.98
C MET A 291 -3.55 3.94 15.08
N ILE A 292 -3.05 5.18 15.04
CA ILE A 292 -3.88 6.41 15.00
C ILE A 292 -4.81 6.39 13.78
N SER A 293 -4.28 6.06 12.60
CA SER A 293 -5.06 5.92 11.38
C SER A 293 -6.10 4.80 11.49
N GLY A 294 -5.72 3.67 12.10
CA GLY A 294 -6.62 2.57 12.43
C GLY A 294 -7.84 3.06 13.23
N TYR A 295 -7.63 3.72 14.36
CA TYR A 295 -8.73 4.29 15.12
C TYR A 295 -9.61 5.25 14.30
N GLY A 296 -8.99 6.11 13.48
CA GLY A 296 -9.72 7.02 12.59
C GLY A 296 -10.64 6.34 11.58
N VAL A 297 -10.19 5.27 10.91
CA VAL A 297 -11.04 4.54 9.95
C VAL A 297 -12.14 3.73 10.63
N HIS A 298 -12.02 3.44 11.93
CA HIS A 298 -13.06 2.77 12.72
C HIS A 298 -14.04 3.74 13.39
N GLY A 299 -13.84 5.07 13.26
CA GLY A 299 -14.67 6.08 13.91
C GLY A 299 -14.31 6.34 15.38
N HIS A 300 -13.17 5.82 15.84
CA HIS A 300 -12.68 5.95 17.22
C HIS A 300 -11.80 7.21 17.38
N GLY A 301 -12.36 8.37 17.03
CA GLY A 301 -11.62 9.64 16.99
C GLY A 301 -11.00 10.04 18.32
N SER A 302 -11.74 9.87 19.43
CA SER A 302 -11.23 10.19 20.78
C SER A 302 -10.01 9.33 21.15
N GLN A 303 -10.07 8.02 20.89
CA GLN A 303 -8.92 7.13 21.13
C GLN A 303 -7.73 7.45 20.22
N ALA A 304 -7.99 7.94 19.00
CA ALA A 304 -6.93 8.42 18.11
C ALA A 304 -6.22 9.66 18.68
N ILE A 305 -6.97 10.61 19.26
CA ILE A 305 -6.43 11.82 19.91
C ILE A 305 -5.63 11.46 21.16
N GLU A 306 -6.16 10.58 22.01
CA GLU A 306 -5.45 10.09 23.20
C GLU A 306 -4.09 9.48 22.81
N LEU A 307 -4.07 8.62 21.80
CA LEU A 307 -2.84 7.99 21.33
C LEU A 307 -1.87 9.00 20.67
N PHE A 308 -2.39 10.02 19.97
CA PHE A 308 -1.57 11.10 19.42
C PHE A 308 -0.92 11.95 20.52
N ASN A 309 -1.65 12.21 21.61
CA ASN A 309 -1.10 12.94 22.76
C ASN A 309 -0.02 12.11 23.48
N GLU A 310 -0.24 10.80 23.64
CA GLU A 310 0.76 9.86 24.16
C GLU A 310 2.05 9.87 23.28
N MET A 311 1.87 9.78 21.95
CA MET A 311 2.98 9.88 20.97
C MET A 311 3.74 11.21 21.09
N SER A 312 3.03 12.31 21.34
CA SER A 312 3.63 13.64 21.44
C SER A 312 4.42 13.83 22.74
N PHE A 313 4.07 13.09 23.79
CA PHE A 313 4.72 13.18 25.10
C PHE A 313 5.97 12.30 25.19
N ASP A 314 5.83 10.99 24.94
CA ASP A 314 6.90 9.99 25.13
C ASP A 314 7.29 9.26 23.83
N GLY A 315 6.67 9.61 22.70
CA GLY A 315 6.85 8.92 21.43
C GLY A 315 7.79 9.63 20.43
N PRO A 316 7.92 9.06 19.22
CA PRO A 316 8.64 9.71 18.13
C PRO A 316 7.89 10.96 17.67
N ARG A 317 8.63 12.02 17.32
CA ARG A 317 8.06 13.31 16.87
C ARG A 317 7.07 13.12 15.69
N PRO A 318 5.80 13.53 15.82
CA PRO A 318 4.83 13.53 14.74
C PRO A 318 5.32 14.21 13.45
N ASN A 319 4.95 13.62 12.30
CA ASN A 319 5.28 14.14 10.97
C ASN A 319 4.01 14.42 10.14
N ASN A 320 4.19 14.85 8.89
CA ASN A 320 3.06 15.11 7.96
C ASN A 320 2.07 13.94 7.86
N VAL A 321 2.54 12.69 7.83
CA VAL A 321 1.64 11.53 7.71
C VAL A 321 0.86 11.32 9.00
N THR A 322 1.48 11.54 10.17
CA THR A 322 0.80 11.50 11.47
C THR A 322 -0.32 12.53 11.54
N PHE A 323 -0.08 13.75 11.09
CA PHE A 323 -1.10 14.82 11.09
C PHE A 323 -2.26 14.54 10.14
N VAL A 324 -2.00 13.96 8.96
CA VAL A 324 -3.08 13.47 8.07
C VAL A 324 -3.92 12.40 8.77
N ALA A 325 -3.28 11.44 9.45
CA ALA A 325 -3.99 10.36 10.13
C ALA A 325 -4.92 10.88 11.24
N ILE A 326 -4.45 11.80 12.08
CA ILE A 326 -5.27 12.34 13.18
C ILE A 326 -6.35 13.31 12.68
N LEU A 327 -6.09 14.14 11.65
CA LEU A 327 -7.11 15.01 11.07
C LEU A 327 -8.22 14.21 10.40
N SER A 328 -7.86 13.11 9.71
CA SER A 328 -8.85 12.19 9.16
C SER A 328 -9.66 11.50 10.26
N ALA A 329 -9.05 11.14 11.39
CA ALA A 329 -9.77 10.59 12.54
C ALA A 329 -10.79 11.60 13.11
N CYS A 330 -10.40 12.87 13.26
CA CYS A 330 -11.32 13.94 13.65
C CYS A 330 -12.45 14.12 12.62
N ALA A 331 -12.13 14.08 11.33
CA ALA A 331 -13.11 14.22 10.24
C ALA A 331 -14.16 13.09 10.24
N HIS A 332 -13.78 11.85 10.57
CA HIS A 332 -14.70 10.71 10.63
C HIS A 332 -15.49 10.60 11.94
N ALA A 333 -15.01 11.25 13.01
CA ALA A 333 -15.66 11.24 14.32
C ALA A 333 -16.43 12.53 14.63
N GLY A 334 -16.36 13.55 13.76
CA GLY A 334 -17.06 14.83 13.96
C GLY A 334 -16.41 15.75 14.98
N LEU A 335 -15.13 15.53 15.28
CA LEU A 335 -14.35 16.30 16.26
C LEU A 335 -13.75 17.56 15.60
N VAL A 336 -14.63 18.48 15.20
CA VAL A 336 -14.26 19.65 14.37
C VAL A 336 -13.33 20.59 15.12
N ASP A 337 -13.62 20.87 16.39
CA ASP A 337 -12.84 21.83 17.19
C ASP A 337 -11.45 21.31 17.52
N GLU A 338 -11.36 20.03 17.88
CA GLU A 338 -10.08 19.34 18.07
C GLU A 338 -9.30 19.30 16.76
N GLY A 339 -9.96 19.01 15.63
CA GLY A 339 -9.34 19.04 14.31
C GLY A 339 -8.76 20.41 13.94
N ARG A 340 -9.48 21.51 14.22
CA ARG A 340 -9.00 22.89 14.04
C ARG A 340 -7.76 23.18 14.91
N GLN A 341 -7.79 22.74 16.17
CA GLN A 341 -6.67 22.90 17.10
C GLN A 341 -5.44 22.14 16.60
N ILE A 342 -5.61 20.87 16.24
CA ILE A 342 -4.55 20.00 15.72
C ILE A 342 -3.93 20.59 14.44
N PHE A 343 -4.75 21.08 13.51
CA PHE A 343 -4.25 21.74 12.29
C PHE A 343 -3.45 23.01 12.58
N THR A 344 -3.79 23.73 13.66
CA THR A 344 -3.07 24.93 14.10
C THR A 344 -1.74 24.56 14.78
N THR A 345 -1.75 23.61 15.72
CA THR A 345 -0.56 23.06 16.38
C THR A 345 0.45 22.50 15.38
N MET A 346 -0.01 21.80 14.34
CA MET A 346 0.83 21.30 13.24
C MET A 346 1.69 22.42 12.61
N LYS A 347 1.09 23.58 12.37
CA LYS A 347 1.77 24.73 11.74
C LYS A 347 2.67 25.46 12.74
N GLN A 348 2.15 25.75 13.93
CA GLN A 348 2.79 26.64 14.89
C GLN A 348 3.88 25.96 15.72
N GLU A 349 3.60 24.77 16.23
CA GLU A 349 4.52 24.07 17.15
C GLU A 349 5.44 23.11 16.39
N TYR A 350 4.90 22.40 15.39
CA TYR A 350 5.67 21.42 14.62
C TYR A 350 6.37 22.02 13.40
N GLY A 351 5.99 23.23 12.98
CA GLY A 351 6.57 23.92 11.82
C GLY A 351 6.32 23.21 10.49
N LEU A 352 5.26 22.39 10.41
CA LEU A 352 4.94 21.63 9.20
C LEU A 352 4.09 22.47 8.25
N VAL A 353 4.47 22.47 6.97
CA VAL A 353 3.71 23.12 5.90
C VAL A 353 2.55 22.20 5.52
N PRO A 354 1.29 22.67 5.54
CA PRO A 354 0.15 21.85 5.15
C PRO A 354 0.30 21.32 3.72
N SER A 355 0.31 20.00 3.57
CA SER A 355 0.20 19.33 2.28
C SER A 355 -1.25 19.26 1.79
N VAL A 356 -1.44 18.81 0.55
CA VAL A 356 -2.77 18.62 -0.06
C VAL A 356 -3.64 17.70 0.80
N GLU A 357 -3.08 16.63 1.34
CA GLU A 357 -3.79 15.66 2.17
C GLU A 357 -4.34 16.28 3.46
N HIS A 358 -3.59 17.18 4.09
CA HIS A 358 -4.07 17.91 5.26
C HIS A 358 -5.24 18.84 4.91
N GLN A 359 -5.15 19.53 3.76
CA GLN A 359 -6.20 20.41 3.27
C GLN A 359 -7.49 19.63 2.94
N VAL A 360 -7.35 18.46 2.31
CA VAL A 360 -8.47 17.55 2.05
C VAL A 360 -9.15 17.14 3.35
N CYS A 361 -8.39 16.76 4.39
CA CYS A 361 -8.96 16.39 5.68
C CYS A 361 -9.75 17.54 6.33
N MET A 362 -9.24 18.78 6.24
CA MET A 362 -9.94 19.96 6.78
C MET A 362 -11.24 20.24 6.02
N VAL A 363 -11.23 20.18 4.69
CA VAL A 363 -12.44 20.40 3.87
C VAL A 363 -13.46 19.28 4.09
N ASP A 364 -13.02 18.02 4.17
CA ASP A 364 -13.88 16.88 4.45
C ASP A 364 -14.52 17.01 5.85
N MET A 365 -13.75 17.39 6.87
CA MET A 365 -14.23 17.63 8.23
C MET A 365 -15.29 18.75 8.31
N LEU A 366 -14.96 19.94 7.79
CA LEU A 366 -15.89 21.08 7.76
C LEU A 366 -17.13 20.79 6.91
N GLY A 367 -16.92 20.10 5.79
CA GLY A 367 -17.96 19.68 4.86
C GLY A 367 -18.96 18.74 5.52
N ARG A 368 -18.50 17.69 6.22
CA ARG A 368 -19.37 16.76 6.96
C ARG A 368 -20.15 17.44 8.06
N ALA A 369 -19.52 18.37 8.78
CA ALA A 369 -20.15 19.14 9.85
C ALA A 369 -21.17 20.19 9.36
N GLY A 370 -21.29 20.41 8.05
CA GLY A 370 -22.23 21.40 7.48
C GLY A 370 -21.69 22.82 7.45
N HIS A 371 -20.42 23.04 7.81
CA HIS A 371 -19.75 24.34 7.73
C HIS A 371 -19.29 24.66 6.29
N LEU A 372 -20.19 24.56 5.31
CA LEU A 372 -19.87 24.71 3.87
C LEU A 372 -19.20 26.04 3.54
N ASN A 373 -19.70 27.15 4.11
CA ASN A 373 -19.13 28.47 3.85
C ASN A 373 -17.69 28.57 4.36
N GLU A 374 -17.42 28.04 5.56
CA GLU A 374 -16.07 27.98 6.12
C GLU A 374 -15.15 27.10 5.28
N ALA A 375 -15.64 25.93 4.84
CA ALA A 375 -14.90 25.03 3.97
C ALA A 375 -14.52 25.71 2.65
N TYR A 376 -15.45 26.42 2.01
CA TYR A 376 -15.19 27.15 0.76
C TYR A 376 -14.20 28.30 0.95
N GLN A 377 -14.32 29.06 2.03
CA GLN A 377 -13.36 30.11 2.37
C GLN A 377 -11.97 29.53 2.67
N PHE A 378 -11.90 28.39 3.35
CA PHE A 378 -10.65 27.67 3.57
C PHE A 378 -9.98 27.31 2.24
N VAL A 379 -10.72 26.75 1.28
CA VAL A 379 -10.21 26.43 -0.07
C VAL A 379 -9.69 27.67 -0.79
N LYS A 380 -10.43 28.78 -0.75
CA LYS A 380 -10.01 30.06 -1.37
C LYS A 380 -8.77 30.67 -0.75
N ASN A 381 -8.55 30.43 0.55
CA ASN A 381 -7.41 30.96 1.29
C ASN A 381 -6.13 30.10 1.15
N ILE A 382 -6.17 28.99 0.40
CA ILE A 382 -4.99 28.21 0.06
C ILE A 382 -4.13 29.04 -0.92
N SER A 383 -3.09 29.69 -0.39
CA SER A 383 -2.17 30.56 -1.13
C SER A 383 -0.77 29.93 -1.24
N PRO A 384 0.04 30.18 -2.29
CA PRO A 384 -0.21 30.99 -3.50
C PRO A 384 -0.44 30.15 -4.78
N LYS A 385 -0.69 28.85 -4.65
CA LYS A 385 -0.97 27.96 -5.79
C LYS A 385 -2.45 27.60 -5.82
N GLU A 386 -3.02 27.42 -7.01
CA GLU A 386 -4.37 26.88 -7.15
C GLU A 386 -4.51 25.57 -6.34
N PRO A 387 -5.61 25.40 -5.60
CA PRO A 387 -5.84 24.19 -4.82
C PRO A 387 -5.82 22.96 -5.71
N ALA A 388 -5.22 21.87 -5.22
CA ALA A 388 -5.20 20.61 -5.97
C ALA A 388 -6.63 20.08 -6.21
N PRO A 389 -6.90 19.38 -7.32
CA PRO A 389 -8.22 18.81 -7.63
C PRO A 389 -8.82 17.95 -6.51
N ALA A 390 -7.98 17.28 -5.72
CA ALA A 390 -8.42 16.50 -4.57
C ALA A 390 -9.17 17.33 -3.51
N VAL A 391 -8.76 18.58 -3.28
CA VAL A 391 -9.39 19.50 -2.32
C VAL A 391 -10.79 19.91 -2.80
N TRP A 392 -10.91 20.27 -4.08
CA TRP A 392 -12.18 20.57 -4.72
C TRP A 392 -13.11 19.35 -4.79
N THR A 393 -12.54 18.15 -4.94
CA THR A 393 -13.32 16.89 -4.91
C THR A 393 -13.96 16.67 -3.53
N ALA A 394 -13.25 16.96 -2.44
CA ALA A 394 -13.81 16.93 -1.09
C ALA A 394 -14.93 17.98 -0.92
N MET A 395 -14.71 19.20 -1.42
CA MET A 395 -15.72 20.27 -1.41
C MET A 395 -16.99 19.87 -2.19
N LEU A 396 -16.84 19.25 -3.36
CA LEU A 396 -17.95 18.76 -4.16
C LEU A 396 -18.78 17.69 -3.44
N GLY A 397 -18.10 16.80 -2.69
CA GLY A 397 -18.73 15.83 -1.81
C GLY A 397 -19.57 16.50 -0.72
N ALA A 398 -19.04 17.56 -0.10
CA ALA A 398 -19.75 18.33 0.92
C ALA A 398 -20.99 19.05 0.37
N CYS A 399 -20.88 19.69 -0.80
CA CYS A 399 -22.01 20.33 -1.48
C CYS A 399 -23.14 19.34 -1.79
N LYS A 400 -22.79 18.13 -2.27
CA LYS A 400 -23.77 17.07 -2.51
C LYS A 400 -24.47 16.64 -1.21
N MET A 401 -23.70 16.42 -0.14
CA MET A 401 -24.21 15.97 1.16
C MET A 401 -25.24 16.94 1.75
N HIS A 402 -24.95 18.23 1.69
CA HIS A 402 -25.81 19.29 2.25
C HIS A 402 -26.79 19.89 1.23
N LYS A 403 -26.98 19.23 0.07
CA LYS A 403 -27.89 19.65 -1.00
C LYS A 403 -27.70 21.10 -1.48
N ASN A 404 -26.47 21.63 -1.40
CA ASN A 404 -26.12 22.96 -1.94
C ASN A 404 -25.71 22.82 -3.41
N PHE A 405 -26.72 22.78 -4.28
CA PHE A 405 -26.54 22.46 -5.70
C PHE A 405 -25.83 23.56 -6.49
N ASP A 406 -26.08 24.84 -6.17
CA ASP A 406 -25.47 25.96 -6.89
C ASP A 406 -23.94 25.94 -6.75
N LEU A 407 -23.45 25.86 -5.51
CA LEU A 407 -22.02 25.74 -5.24
C LEU A 407 -21.46 24.40 -5.76
N GLY A 408 -22.26 23.32 -5.68
CA GLY A 408 -21.87 22.02 -6.21
C GLY A 408 -21.64 22.03 -7.73
N VAL A 409 -22.46 22.75 -8.50
CA VAL A 409 -22.28 22.91 -9.95
C VAL A 409 -21.02 23.74 -10.25
N GLU A 410 -20.82 24.86 -9.55
CA GLU A 410 -19.63 25.71 -9.70
C GLU A 410 -18.34 24.89 -9.49
N VAL A 411 -18.26 24.14 -8.39
CA VAL A 411 -17.09 23.32 -8.06
C VAL A 411 -16.89 22.19 -9.06
N ALA A 412 -17.97 21.54 -9.51
CA ALA A 412 -17.88 20.46 -10.49
C ALA A 412 -17.42 20.95 -11.87
N GLU A 413 -17.93 22.08 -12.35
CA GLU A 413 -17.50 22.68 -13.62
C GLU A 413 -16.03 23.09 -13.56
N HIS A 414 -15.58 23.64 -12.43
CA HIS A 414 -14.17 23.92 -12.19
C HIS A 414 -13.31 22.66 -12.27
N LEU A 415 -13.69 21.58 -11.58
CA LEU A 415 -12.98 20.29 -11.62
C LEU A 415 -12.91 19.71 -13.04
N LEU A 416 -14.01 19.76 -13.80
CA LEU A 416 -14.06 19.29 -15.18
C LEU A 416 -13.20 20.12 -16.13
N SER A 417 -12.97 21.41 -15.82
CA SER A 417 -12.04 22.24 -16.59
C SER A 417 -10.57 21.83 -16.39
N ILE A 418 -10.23 21.24 -15.23
CA ILE A 418 -8.87 20.83 -14.87
C ILE A 418 -8.61 19.36 -15.22
N GLU A 419 -9.56 18.47 -14.90
CA GLU A 419 -9.46 17.02 -15.08
C GLU A 419 -10.60 16.46 -15.97
N PRO A 420 -10.66 16.82 -17.27
CA PRO A 420 -11.74 16.39 -18.16
C PRO A 420 -11.78 14.88 -18.44
N GLU A 421 -10.73 14.15 -18.07
CA GLU A 421 -10.62 12.70 -18.23
C GLU A 421 -11.12 11.93 -16.99
N ASN A 422 -11.49 12.62 -15.90
CA ASN A 422 -11.88 11.98 -14.65
C ASN A 422 -13.38 11.64 -14.64
N PRO A 423 -13.78 10.35 -14.79
CA PRO A 423 -15.19 9.96 -14.82
C PRO A 423 -15.92 10.27 -13.51
N GLY A 424 -15.20 10.34 -12.38
CA GLY A 424 -15.79 10.58 -11.06
C GLY A 424 -16.46 11.94 -10.96
N HIS A 425 -15.87 12.98 -11.55
CA HIS A 425 -16.42 14.34 -11.52
C HIS A 425 -17.71 14.45 -12.32
N TYR A 426 -17.77 13.83 -13.51
CA TYR A 426 -19.01 13.76 -14.29
C TYR A 426 -20.11 13.01 -13.56
N VAL A 427 -19.78 11.89 -12.89
CA VAL A 427 -20.75 11.13 -12.09
C VAL A 427 -21.27 11.98 -10.93
N MET A 428 -20.41 12.74 -10.24
CA MET A 428 -20.85 13.63 -9.16
C MET A 428 -21.73 14.78 -9.66
N LEU A 429 -21.36 15.44 -10.77
CA LEU A 429 -22.18 16.49 -11.38
C LEU A 429 -23.54 15.95 -11.85
N SER A 430 -23.55 14.78 -12.50
CA SER A 430 -24.78 14.09 -12.89
C SER A 430 -25.67 13.78 -11.68
N ASN A 431 -25.08 13.38 -10.54
CA ASN A 431 -25.85 13.12 -9.32
C ASN A 431 -26.42 14.41 -8.73
N ILE A 432 -25.67 15.51 -8.75
CA ILE A 432 -26.14 16.84 -8.28
C ILE A 432 -27.31 17.32 -9.13
N TYR A 433 -27.23 17.22 -10.46
CA TYR A 433 -28.35 17.56 -11.33
C TYR A 433 -29.57 16.67 -11.11
N ALA A 434 -29.37 15.37 -10.88
CA ALA A 434 -30.46 14.46 -10.57
C ALA A 434 -31.18 14.85 -9.26
N LEU A 435 -30.42 15.13 -8.19
CA LEU A 435 -30.96 15.58 -6.90
C LEU A 435 -31.66 16.96 -7.00
N ALA A 436 -31.23 17.81 -7.93
CA ALA A 436 -31.88 19.08 -8.23
C ALA A 436 -33.08 18.95 -9.19
N GLY A 437 -33.45 17.74 -9.63
CA GLY A 437 -34.55 17.49 -10.57
C GLY A 437 -34.28 17.93 -12.02
N ARG A 438 -33.03 18.21 -12.39
CA ARG A 438 -32.62 18.77 -13.70
C ARG A 438 -32.19 17.66 -14.67
N MET A 439 -33.14 16.83 -15.10
CA MET A 439 -32.86 15.66 -15.94
C MET A 439 -32.28 16.01 -17.33
N ASP A 440 -32.66 17.16 -17.89
CA ASP A 440 -32.08 17.67 -19.16
C ASP A 440 -30.56 17.84 -19.09
N ARG A 441 -30.04 18.18 -17.90
CA ARG A 441 -28.61 18.35 -17.65
C ARG A 441 -27.93 17.02 -17.38
N VAL A 442 -28.60 16.09 -16.69
CA VAL A 442 -28.12 14.72 -16.47
C VAL A 442 -27.82 14.03 -17.80
N GLU A 443 -28.76 14.10 -18.75
CA GLU A 443 -28.60 13.50 -20.07
C GLU A 443 -27.40 14.10 -20.83
N LYS A 444 -27.25 15.43 -20.80
CA LYS A 444 -26.10 16.12 -21.42
C LYS A 444 -24.76 15.64 -20.84
N VAL A 445 -24.64 15.55 -19.52
CA VAL A 445 -23.42 15.08 -18.86
C VAL A 445 -23.09 13.64 -19.26
N ARG A 446 -24.08 12.76 -19.32
CA ARG A 446 -23.87 11.36 -19.74
C ARG A 446 -23.51 11.21 -21.21
N ASN A 447 -24.12 12.00 -22.08
CA ASN A 447 -23.76 12.03 -23.49
C ASN A 447 -22.30 12.48 -23.68
N ILE A 448 -21.81 13.41 -22.85
CA ILE A 448 -20.37 13.78 -22.84
C ILE A 448 -19.52 12.59 -22.39
N MET A 449 -19.88 11.90 -21.30
CA MET A 449 -19.13 10.72 -20.84
C MET A 449 -19.04 9.63 -21.90
N ILE A 450 -20.14 9.34 -22.61
CA ILE A 450 -20.18 8.35 -23.69
C ILE A 450 -19.29 8.78 -24.86
N ARG A 451 -19.40 10.04 -25.30
CA ARG A 451 -18.56 10.59 -26.38
C ARG A 451 -17.07 10.51 -26.05
N ASN A 452 -16.71 10.77 -24.80
CA ASN A 452 -15.33 10.72 -24.31
C ASN A 452 -14.88 9.30 -23.91
N ARG A 453 -15.74 8.28 -24.09
CA ARG A 453 -15.46 6.87 -23.72
C ARG A 453 -15.07 6.68 -22.25
N LEU A 454 -15.55 7.55 -21.38
CA LEU A 454 -15.30 7.51 -19.95
C LEU A 454 -16.14 6.42 -19.30
N LYS A 455 -15.49 5.51 -18.55
CA LYS A 455 -16.17 4.42 -17.85
C LYS A 455 -16.20 4.65 -16.35
N LYS A 456 -17.37 4.46 -15.75
CA LYS A 456 -17.53 4.44 -14.29
C LYS A 456 -16.93 3.15 -13.71
N GLU A 457 -16.30 3.26 -12.55
CA GLU A 457 -15.87 2.12 -11.75
C GLU A 457 -17.08 1.30 -11.27
N VAL A 458 -17.03 -0.02 -11.48
CA VAL A 458 -18.10 -0.93 -11.06
C VAL A 458 -17.96 -1.23 -9.58
N GLY A 459 -19.06 -1.14 -8.84
CA GLY A 459 -19.09 -1.51 -7.42
C GLY A 459 -19.23 -3.01 -7.23
N TYR A 460 -18.38 -3.59 -6.39
CA TYR A 460 -18.45 -4.98 -5.97
C TYR A 460 -18.12 -5.11 -4.48
N SER A 461 -18.64 -6.16 -3.86
CA SER A 461 -18.39 -6.49 -2.46
C SER A 461 -17.77 -7.87 -2.37
N THR A 462 -16.86 -8.05 -1.43
CA THR A 462 -16.23 -9.34 -1.14
C THR A 462 -16.53 -9.77 0.29
N ILE A 463 -16.66 -11.07 0.49
CA ILE A 463 -16.90 -11.71 1.79
C ILE A 463 -16.01 -12.96 1.91
N ASP A 464 -15.40 -13.15 3.08
CA ASP A 464 -14.67 -14.36 3.44
C ASP A 464 -15.57 -15.30 4.25
N VAL A 465 -15.77 -16.51 3.73
CA VAL A 465 -16.50 -17.60 4.40
C VAL A 465 -15.67 -18.87 4.24
N ASP A 466 -15.40 -19.55 5.36
CA ASP A 466 -14.62 -20.81 5.40
C ASP A 466 -13.28 -20.72 4.65
N HIS A 467 -12.53 -19.63 4.85
CA HIS A 467 -11.23 -19.35 4.23
C HIS A 467 -11.28 -19.15 2.71
N LYS A 468 -12.46 -18.91 2.15
CA LYS A 468 -12.67 -18.63 0.73
C LYS A 468 -13.32 -17.28 0.55
N VAL A 469 -12.70 -16.47 -0.30
CA VAL A 469 -13.20 -15.13 -0.66
C VAL A 469 -14.14 -15.24 -1.86
N TYR A 470 -15.36 -14.74 -1.67
CA TYR A 470 -16.42 -14.64 -2.68
C TYR A 470 -16.62 -13.19 -3.09
N LEU A 471 -16.84 -12.94 -4.38
CA LEU A 471 -17.09 -11.61 -4.94
C LEU A 471 -18.52 -11.54 -5.45
N PHE A 472 -19.20 -10.44 -5.12
CA PHE A 472 -20.55 -10.14 -5.58
C PHE A 472 -20.54 -8.79 -6.30
N SER A 473 -21.17 -8.74 -7.46
CA SER A 473 -21.47 -7.50 -8.17
C SER A 473 -22.93 -7.51 -8.62
N MET A 474 -23.52 -6.33 -8.76
CA MET A 474 -24.89 -6.20 -9.22
C MET A 474 -25.07 -6.87 -10.59
N GLY A 475 -26.04 -7.77 -10.68
CA GLY A 475 -26.38 -8.48 -11.93
C GLY A 475 -25.49 -9.68 -12.28
N ASP A 476 -24.45 -9.96 -11.50
CA ASP A 476 -23.62 -11.14 -11.70
C ASP A 476 -24.32 -12.41 -11.19
N LYS A 477 -24.45 -13.39 -12.10
CA LYS A 477 -25.06 -14.70 -11.83
C LYS A 477 -24.09 -15.87 -12.04
N SER A 478 -22.78 -15.58 -12.08
CA SER A 478 -21.73 -16.59 -12.25
C SER A 478 -21.60 -17.53 -11.06
N HIS A 479 -22.07 -17.13 -9.87
CA HIS A 479 -21.95 -17.93 -8.67
C HIS A 479 -22.96 -19.10 -8.65
N PRO A 480 -22.55 -20.35 -8.36
CA PRO A 480 -23.44 -21.51 -8.39
C PRO A 480 -24.67 -21.38 -7.47
N GLU A 481 -24.52 -20.65 -6.37
CA GLU A 481 -25.55 -20.46 -5.35
C GLU A 481 -26.31 -19.13 -5.48
N THR A 482 -26.11 -18.39 -6.58
CA THR A 482 -26.75 -17.09 -6.82
C THR A 482 -28.26 -17.16 -6.59
N ASN A 483 -28.95 -18.18 -7.12
CA ASN A 483 -30.41 -18.27 -7.00
C ASN A 483 -30.88 -18.32 -5.54
N GLN A 484 -30.19 -19.11 -4.70
CA GLN A 484 -30.52 -19.21 -3.28
C GLN A 484 -30.23 -17.91 -2.54
N THR A 485 -29.11 -17.25 -2.85
CA THR A 485 -28.76 -15.95 -2.26
C THR A 485 -29.79 -14.87 -2.60
N TYR A 486 -30.25 -14.82 -3.86
CA TYR A 486 -31.26 -13.85 -4.29
C TYR A 486 -32.60 -14.08 -3.60
N LEU A 487 -33.09 -15.33 -3.55
CA LEU A 487 -34.34 -15.66 -2.87
C LEU A 487 -34.29 -15.30 -1.38
N TYR A 488 -33.20 -15.63 -0.70
CA TYR A 488 -33.02 -15.28 0.71
C TYR A 488 -32.91 -13.77 0.93
N LEU A 489 -32.26 -13.05 0.02
CA LEU A 489 -32.22 -11.59 0.07
C LEU A 489 -33.61 -10.98 -0.09
N ASP A 490 -34.45 -11.51 -0.98
CA ASP A 490 -35.83 -11.04 -1.13
C ASP A 490 -36.64 -11.23 0.16
N GLU A 491 -36.54 -12.39 0.80
CA GLU A 491 -37.17 -12.65 2.10
C GLU A 491 -36.64 -11.68 3.18
N LEU A 492 -35.32 -11.52 3.25
CA LEU A 492 -34.67 -10.64 4.22
C LEU A 492 -35.12 -9.18 4.05
N MET A 493 -35.20 -8.69 2.81
CA MET A 493 -35.65 -7.33 2.53
C MET A 493 -37.15 -7.15 2.83
N SER A 494 -37.99 -8.18 2.67
CA SER A 494 -39.39 -8.16 3.11
C SER A 494 -39.49 -7.97 4.62
N ARG A 495 -38.73 -8.75 5.39
CA ARG A 495 -38.67 -8.63 6.86
C ARG A 495 -38.14 -7.26 7.30
N CYS A 496 -37.18 -6.69 6.57
CA CYS A 496 -36.72 -5.31 6.82
C CYS A 496 -37.84 -4.30 6.65
N ARG A 497 -38.65 -4.41 5.59
CA ARG A 497 -39.79 -3.51 5.34
C ARG A 497 -40.85 -3.63 6.44
N GLU A 498 -41.15 -4.84 6.90
CA GLU A 498 -42.04 -5.07 8.03
C GLU A 498 -41.52 -4.41 9.32
N ALA A 499 -40.20 -4.35 9.49
CA ALA A 499 -39.55 -3.64 10.60
C ALA A 499 -39.44 -2.12 10.41
N GLY A 500 -39.92 -1.58 9.29
CA GLY A 500 -39.95 -0.12 9.01
C GLY A 500 -38.82 0.41 8.12
N TYR A 501 -38.04 -0.45 7.47
CA TYR A 501 -37.07 -0.01 6.45
C TYR A 501 -37.79 0.50 5.19
N ILE A 502 -37.46 1.72 4.79
CA ILE A 502 -37.94 2.35 3.56
C ILE A 502 -36.73 2.58 2.63
N PRO A 503 -36.75 2.07 1.38
CA PRO A 503 -35.69 2.32 0.42
C PRO A 503 -35.51 3.81 0.12
N ALA A 504 -34.26 4.29 0.11
CA ALA A 504 -33.95 5.69 -0.20
C ALA A 504 -34.01 5.96 -1.72
N SER A 505 -35.24 6.10 -2.25
CA SER A 505 -35.53 6.23 -3.69
C SER A 505 -35.04 7.52 -4.34
N GLU A 506 -34.73 8.57 -3.56
CA GLU A 506 -34.19 9.86 -4.04
C GLU A 506 -32.81 9.74 -4.74
N SER A 507 -32.11 8.62 -4.54
CA SER A 507 -30.76 8.39 -5.05
C SER A 507 -30.68 7.72 -6.43
N VAL A 508 -31.81 7.25 -6.97
CA VAL A 508 -31.88 6.57 -8.28
C VAL A 508 -32.60 7.45 -9.29
N MET A 509 -32.07 7.50 -10.52
CA MET A 509 -32.56 8.35 -11.61
C MET A 509 -34.08 8.45 -11.71
N HIS A 510 -34.61 9.67 -11.80
CA HIS A 510 -36.05 9.96 -11.94
C HIS A 510 -36.73 9.43 -13.23
N GLU A 511 -36.00 8.75 -14.12
CA GLU A 511 -36.51 8.19 -15.41
C GLU A 511 -36.79 6.69 -15.38
N VAL A 512 -36.33 5.97 -14.36
CA VAL A 512 -36.56 4.53 -14.21
C VAL A 512 -37.91 4.33 -13.50
N GLU A 513 -38.75 3.37 -13.90
CA GLU A 513 -40.01 3.12 -13.17
C GLU A 513 -39.73 2.83 -11.68
N GLU A 514 -40.65 3.19 -10.78
CA GLU A 514 -40.43 3.07 -9.33
C GLU A 514 -40.06 1.62 -8.93
N GLU A 515 -40.66 0.64 -9.59
CA GLU A 515 -40.35 -0.78 -9.44
C GLU A 515 -38.93 -1.16 -9.90
N GLU A 516 -38.45 -0.60 -11.01
CA GLU A 516 -37.08 -0.82 -11.50
C GLU A 516 -36.02 -0.13 -10.62
N ARG A 517 -36.37 1.00 -9.97
CA ARG A 517 -35.50 1.66 -8.97
C ARG A 517 -35.38 0.83 -7.71
N GLU A 518 -36.51 0.35 -7.21
CA GLU A 518 -36.51 -0.56 -6.07
C GLU A 518 -35.74 -1.85 -6.36
N TYR A 519 -35.90 -2.41 -7.57
CA TYR A 519 -35.17 -3.59 -8.01
C TYR A 519 -33.64 -3.33 -8.02
N ALA A 520 -33.20 -2.19 -8.56
CA ALA A 520 -31.79 -1.82 -8.56
C ALA A 520 -31.22 -1.66 -7.13
N LEU A 521 -31.95 -0.99 -6.24
CA LEU A 521 -31.52 -0.81 -4.83
C LEU A 521 -31.50 -2.11 -4.03
N ARG A 522 -32.33 -3.09 -4.41
CA ARG A 522 -32.42 -4.37 -3.70
C ARG A 522 -31.16 -5.20 -3.85
N TYR A 523 -30.62 -5.30 -5.06
CA TYR A 523 -29.51 -6.22 -5.38
C TYR A 523 -28.13 -5.53 -5.40
N HIS A 524 -27.92 -4.57 -4.50
CA HIS A 524 -26.59 -4.02 -4.25
C HIS A 524 -25.64 -5.12 -3.76
N SER A 525 -24.37 -5.02 -4.15
CA SER A 525 -23.37 -6.06 -3.86
C SER A 525 -23.18 -6.31 -2.37
N GLU A 526 -23.33 -5.27 -1.55
CA GLU A 526 -23.31 -5.34 -0.08
C GLU A 526 -24.41 -6.26 0.45
N LYS A 527 -25.66 -6.02 0.02
CA LYS A 527 -26.82 -6.81 0.45
C LYS A 527 -26.71 -8.27 0.01
N LEU A 528 -26.24 -8.51 -1.22
CA LEU A 528 -25.97 -9.85 -1.74
C LEU A 528 -24.91 -10.58 -0.91
N ALA A 529 -23.79 -9.92 -0.61
CA ALA A 529 -22.73 -10.48 0.21
C ALA A 529 -23.21 -10.80 1.64
N ILE A 530 -24.05 -9.94 2.25
CA ILE A 530 -24.64 -10.19 3.57
C ILE A 530 -25.57 -11.40 3.52
N ALA A 531 -26.49 -11.45 2.54
CA ALA A 531 -27.42 -12.56 2.38
C ALA A 531 -26.67 -13.90 2.25
N PHE A 532 -25.61 -13.93 1.43
CA PHE A 532 -24.74 -15.09 1.31
C PHE A 532 -24.05 -15.44 2.64
N GLY A 533 -23.48 -14.45 3.32
CA GLY A 533 -22.81 -14.65 4.61
C GLY A 533 -23.75 -15.20 5.69
N LEU A 534 -24.98 -14.71 5.76
CA LEU A 534 -26.00 -15.18 6.70
C LEU A 534 -26.45 -16.61 6.39
N LEU A 535 -26.54 -17.00 5.12
CA LEU A 535 -26.86 -18.38 4.73
C LEU A 535 -25.76 -19.37 5.08
N LYS A 536 -24.50 -18.94 5.03
CA LYS A 536 -23.34 -19.83 5.17
C LYS A 536 -22.75 -19.91 6.56
N THR A 537 -23.00 -18.92 7.41
CA THR A 537 -22.39 -18.87 8.74
C THR A 537 -23.41 -19.12 9.84
N GLY A 538 -23.05 -19.96 10.81
CA GLY A 538 -23.90 -20.27 11.96
C GLY A 538 -24.09 -19.07 12.90
N PRO A 539 -25.15 -19.06 13.76
CA PRO A 539 -25.47 -17.98 14.71
C PRO A 539 -24.25 -17.45 15.50
N GLY A 540 -24.19 -16.14 15.77
CA GLY A 540 -23.13 -15.50 16.54
C GLY A 540 -21.84 -15.11 15.78
N VAL A 541 -21.62 -15.57 14.55
CA VAL A 541 -20.40 -15.22 13.78
C VAL A 541 -20.50 -13.79 13.20
N ALA A 542 -19.54 -12.89 13.40
CA ALA A 542 -19.62 -11.57 12.74
C ALA A 542 -19.50 -11.69 11.20
N ILE A 543 -20.41 -11.06 10.44
CA ILE A 543 -20.32 -10.98 8.98
C ILE A 543 -19.35 -9.86 8.61
N ARG A 544 -18.37 -10.14 7.74
CA ARG A 544 -17.34 -9.15 7.35
C ARG A 544 -17.34 -8.97 5.85
N ILE A 545 -17.52 -7.73 5.41
CA ILE A 545 -17.64 -7.38 3.99
C ILE A 545 -16.68 -6.27 3.65
N VAL A 546 -16.05 -6.38 2.48
CA VAL A 546 -15.22 -5.33 1.91
C VAL A 546 -15.87 -4.83 0.62
N LYS A 547 -16.15 -3.54 0.56
CA LYS A 547 -16.66 -2.81 -0.61
C LYS A 547 -15.54 -1.98 -1.24
N ASN A 548 -15.42 -2.00 -2.56
CA ASN A 548 -14.40 -1.20 -3.27
C ASN A 548 -14.76 0.31 -3.39
N LEU A 549 -16.06 0.64 -3.33
CA LEU A 549 -16.59 1.99 -3.36
C LEU A 549 -17.06 2.46 -1.98
N ARG A 550 -17.41 3.73 -1.83
CA ARG A 550 -18.14 4.21 -0.65
C ARG A 550 -19.53 3.58 -0.64
N MET A 551 -19.99 3.15 0.54
CA MET A 551 -21.32 2.58 0.71
C MET A 551 -22.39 3.64 0.40
N CYS A 552 -23.55 3.24 -0.12
CA CYS A 552 -24.66 4.17 -0.33
C CYS A 552 -25.57 4.26 0.90
N GLU A 553 -26.31 5.36 1.02
CA GLU A 553 -27.21 5.63 2.15
C GLU A 553 -28.25 4.52 2.34
N ASP A 554 -28.85 4.06 1.24
CA ASP A 554 -29.80 2.97 1.26
C ASP A 554 -29.23 1.66 1.85
N CYS A 555 -28.01 1.28 1.46
CA CYS A 555 -27.36 0.10 2.01
C CYS A 555 -27.03 0.29 3.47
N HIS A 556 -26.49 1.46 3.86
CA HIS A 556 -26.19 1.74 5.26
C HIS A 556 -27.45 1.58 6.14
N THR A 557 -28.57 2.17 5.72
CA THR A 557 -29.84 2.04 6.44
C THR A 557 -30.36 0.61 6.44
N ALA A 558 -30.39 -0.07 5.30
CA ALA A 558 -30.84 -1.46 5.22
C ALA A 558 -30.06 -2.38 6.16
N ILE A 559 -28.73 -2.21 6.25
CA ILE A 559 -27.86 -3.08 7.04
C ILE A 559 -28.11 -2.91 8.55
N LYS A 560 -28.50 -1.72 9.01
CA LYS A 560 -28.98 -1.53 10.39
C LYS A 560 -30.18 -2.44 10.68
N TYR A 561 -31.19 -2.43 9.83
CA TYR A 561 -32.36 -3.30 10.00
C TYR A 561 -31.98 -4.79 9.89
N ILE A 562 -31.11 -5.15 8.95
CA ILE A 562 -30.61 -6.53 8.83
C ILE A 562 -29.90 -6.96 10.12
N SER A 563 -29.10 -6.09 10.75
CA SER A 563 -28.41 -6.41 12.02
C SER A 563 -29.39 -6.78 13.14
N ILE A 564 -30.55 -6.11 13.21
CA ILE A 564 -31.63 -6.41 14.16
C ILE A 564 -32.28 -7.75 13.80
N ILE A 565 -32.72 -7.90 12.55
CA ILE A 565 -33.53 -9.03 12.08
C ILE A 565 -32.75 -10.34 12.12
N ALA A 566 -31.48 -10.29 11.75
CA ALA A 566 -30.59 -11.44 11.79
C ALA A 566 -30.01 -11.68 13.19
N ASN A 567 -30.07 -10.67 14.08
CA ASN A 567 -29.36 -10.64 15.37
C ASN A 567 -27.86 -10.92 15.19
N ARG A 568 -27.21 -10.10 14.36
CA ARG A 568 -25.81 -10.27 13.93
C ARG A 568 -25.04 -8.97 13.90
N GLU A 569 -23.78 -9.06 14.33
CA GLU A 569 -22.79 -8.03 14.02
C GLU A 569 -22.39 -8.14 12.54
N ILE A 570 -22.49 -7.02 11.83
CA ILE A 570 -22.14 -6.91 10.41
C ILE A 570 -21.12 -5.79 10.27
N ASN A 571 -19.92 -6.12 9.83
CA ASN A 571 -18.82 -5.18 9.67
C ASN A 571 -18.57 -4.96 8.18
N VAL A 572 -18.83 -3.74 7.71
CA VAL A 572 -18.61 -3.35 6.32
C VAL A 572 -17.47 -2.36 6.25
N ARG A 573 -16.40 -2.75 5.56
CA ARG A 573 -15.31 -1.84 5.18
C ARG A 573 -15.61 -1.27 3.81
N ASP A 574 -15.83 0.03 3.72
CA ASP A 574 -15.91 0.73 2.45
C ASP A 574 -14.54 1.33 2.06
N ARG A 575 -14.51 2.16 1.02
CA ARG A 575 -13.28 2.80 0.55
C ARG A 575 -12.62 3.72 1.59
N LEU A 576 -13.38 4.31 2.50
CA LEU A 576 -12.93 5.36 3.43
C LEU A 576 -12.84 4.87 4.88
N ARG A 577 -13.77 4.00 5.31
CA ARG A 577 -13.94 3.66 6.73
C ARG A 577 -14.60 2.29 6.93
N PHE A 578 -14.66 1.90 8.19
CA PHE A 578 -15.50 0.82 8.68
C PHE A 578 -16.84 1.35 9.18
N HIS A 579 -17.84 0.51 8.97
CA HIS A 579 -19.18 0.60 9.50
C HIS A 579 -19.45 -0.69 10.28
N HIS A 580 -19.49 -0.58 11.60
CA HIS A 580 -19.82 -1.71 12.48
C HIS A 580 -21.29 -1.63 12.83
N PHE A 581 -22.10 -2.51 12.24
CA PHE A 581 -23.53 -2.56 12.46
C PHE A 581 -23.88 -3.59 13.53
N LYS A 582 -24.59 -3.14 14.55
CA LYS A 582 -25.06 -3.98 15.64
C LYS A 582 -26.32 -3.39 16.26
N ASP A 583 -27.33 -4.23 16.46
CA ASP A 583 -28.59 -3.86 17.13
C ASP A 583 -29.25 -2.59 16.55
N GLY A 584 -29.16 -2.41 15.23
CA GLY A 584 -29.75 -1.25 14.54
C GLY A 584 -28.90 0.02 14.54
N SER A 585 -27.75 0.00 15.21
CA SER A 585 -26.80 1.11 15.26
C SER A 585 -25.60 0.86 14.35
N CYS A 586 -24.89 1.94 13.99
CA CYS A 586 -23.62 1.87 13.28
C CYS A 586 -22.56 2.66 14.06
N SER A 587 -21.31 2.18 14.08
CA SER A 587 -20.17 2.89 14.71
C SER A 587 -19.92 4.30 14.16
N CYS A 588 -20.47 4.64 12.99
CA CYS A 588 -20.37 5.98 12.44
C CYS A 588 -21.36 6.99 13.03
N GLN A 589 -22.33 6.56 13.84
CA GLN A 589 -23.37 7.42 14.41
C GLN A 589 -24.13 8.25 13.36
N ASP A 590 -24.30 7.72 12.15
CA ASP A 590 -24.88 8.42 10.99
C ASP A 590 -24.09 9.63 10.49
N TYR A 591 -22.86 9.81 11.00
CA TYR A 591 -21.93 10.83 10.58
C TYR A 591 -20.89 10.24 9.62
N TRP A 592 -21.22 10.11 8.32
CA TRP A 592 -20.35 9.40 7.37
C TRP A 592 -20.39 9.80 5.90
#